data_AF-A0A1M3E3U9-F1
#
_entry.id   AF-A0A1M3E3U9-F1
#
_cell.length_a   1.000
_cell.length_b   1.000
_cell.length_c   1.000
_cell.angle_alpha   90.00
_cell.angle_beta   90.00
_cell.angle_gamma   90.00
#
_symmetry.space_group_name_H-M   'P 1'
#
loop_
_entity.id
_entity.type
_entity.pdbx_description
1 polymer ?
#
loop_
_entity_poly.entity_id
_entity_poly.type
_entity_poly.pdbx_seq_one_letter_code
_entity_poly.pdbx_strand_id
1 'polypeptide(L)'
;MNIDKMEFVAWMERIMDRLDILGNHIDDLQKKRNSIDGEELLDNQDLLQMLKISNRSLQRYRSIGKLPYYTISGKLYYKLSDVHQFIRESFNPPLPKLDANK
;
A
#
# COMPACT_ATOMS: atom_id res chain seq x y z
N MET A 1 -13.96 -18.13 -42.10
CA MET A 1 -12.56 -17.72 -42.29
C MET A 1 -11.75 -18.47 -41.25
N ASN A 2 -10.92 -19.45 -41.65
CA ASN A 2 -10.05 -20.14 -40.69
C ASN A 2 -8.84 -19.26 -40.43
N ILE A 3 -8.66 -18.85 -39.18
CA ILE A 3 -7.45 -18.15 -38.74
C ILE A 3 -6.35 -19.20 -38.63
N ASP A 4 -5.26 -18.98 -39.36
CA ASP A 4 -4.06 -19.81 -39.24
C ASP A 4 -3.46 -19.67 -37.83
N LYS A 5 -2.82 -20.73 -37.35
CA LYS A 5 -2.19 -20.78 -36.02
C LYS A 5 -1.13 -19.69 -35.87
N MET A 6 -0.41 -19.35 -36.93
CA MET A 6 0.63 -18.32 -36.89
C MET A 6 0.02 -16.92 -36.69
N GLU A 7 -1.05 -16.62 -37.42
CA GLU A 7 -1.81 -15.37 -37.30
C GLU A 7 -2.44 -15.24 -35.91
N PHE A 8 -2.98 -16.33 -35.35
CA PHE A 8 -3.51 -16.33 -33.99
C PHE A 8 -2.43 -16.03 -32.94
N VAL A 9 -1.27 -16.69 -33.03
CA VAL A 9 -0.16 -16.48 -32.08
C VAL A 9 0.36 -15.04 -32.17
N ALA A 10 0.59 -14.53 -33.38
CA ALA A 10 1.06 -13.16 -33.59
C ALA A 10 0.07 -12.12 -33.03
N TRP A 11 -1.24 -12.36 -33.16
CA TRP A 11 -2.25 -11.48 -32.58
C TRP A 11 -2.27 -11.55 -31.05
N MET A 12 -2.14 -12.75 -30.48
CA MET A 12 -2.06 -12.95 -29.03
C MET A 12 -0.82 -12.29 -28.42
N GLU A 13 0.34 -12.40 -29.05
CA GLU A 13 1.57 -11.72 -28.62
C GLU A 13 1.36 -10.20 -28.58
N ARG A 14 0.77 -9.62 -29.64
CA ARG A 14 0.47 -8.18 -29.68
C ARG A 14 -0.52 -7.74 -28.60
N ILE A 15 -1.48 -8.60 -28.23
CA ILE A 15 -2.40 -8.34 -27.12
C ILE A 15 -1.64 -8.37 -25.80
N MET A 16 -0.80 -9.38 -25.57
CA MET A 16 -0.01 -9.49 -24.34
C MET A 16 0.91 -8.27 -24.17
N ASP A 17 1.61 -7.85 -25.23
CA ASP A 17 2.45 -6.64 -25.20
C ASP A 17 1.64 -5.39 -24.82
N ARG A 18 0.42 -5.26 -25.35
CA ARG A 18 -0.49 -4.14 -25.03
C ARG A 18 -0.94 -4.20 -23.57
N LEU A 19 -1.23 -5.39 -23.05
CA LEU A 19 -1.61 -5.59 -21.65
C LEU A 19 -0.44 -5.24 -20.71
N ASP A 20 0.78 -5.62 -21.05
CA ASP A 20 1.97 -5.30 -20.27
C ASP A 20 2.24 -3.78 -20.25
N ILE A 21 2.13 -3.11 -21.40
CA ILE A 21 2.23 -1.64 -21.48
C ILE A 21 1.16 -0.98 -20.62
N LEU A 22 -0.07 -1.51 -20.61
CA LEU A 22 -1.15 -0.97 -19.80
C LEU A 22 -0.89 -1.20 -18.30
N GLY A 23 -0.35 -2.36 -17.91
CA GLY A 23 0.09 -2.64 -16.55
C GLY A 23 1.13 -1.63 -16.07
N ASN A 24 2.18 -1.40 -16.86
CA ASN A 24 3.23 -0.44 -16.55
C ASN A 24 2.68 1.00 -16.36
N HIS A 25 1.75 1.44 -17.22
CA HIS A 25 1.15 2.77 -17.07
C HIS A 25 0.29 2.89 -15.81
N ILE A 26 -0.41 1.83 -15.41
CA ILE A 26 -1.20 1.82 -14.16
C ILE A 26 -0.27 1.96 -12.96
N ASP A 27 0.84 1.22 -12.93
CA ASP A 27 1.84 1.29 -11.86
C ASP A 27 2.45 2.69 -11.74
N ASP A 28 2.78 3.32 -12.87
CA ASP A 28 3.32 4.68 -12.90
C ASP A 28 2.32 5.73 -12.40
N LEU A 29 1.03 5.57 -12.73
CA LEU A 29 -0.04 6.44 -12.24
C LEU A 29 -0.24 6.28 -10.72
N GLN A 30 -0.15 5.07 -10.20
CA GLN A 30 -0.23 4.81 -8.76
C GLN A 30 0.94 5.47 -8.01
N LYS A 31 2.18 5.30 -8.51
CA LYS A 31 3.38 5.93 -7.92
C LYS A 31 3.28 7.45 -7.88
N LYS A 32 2.81 8.08 -8.97
CA LYS A 32 2.66 9.55 -9.05
C LYS A 32 1.58 10.10 -8.12
N ARG A 33 0.50 9.35 -7.89
CA ARG A 33 -0.63 9.79 -7.06
C ARG A 33 -0.35 9.72 -5.57
N ASN A 34 0.52 8.81 -5.16
CA ASN A 34 0.73 8.50 -3.76
C ASN A 34 1.89 9.27 -3.12
N SER A 35 2.64 10.12 -3.82
CA SER A 35 3.70 10.92 -3.20
C SER A 35 3.29 12.39 -3.02
N ILE A 36 3.30 12.89 -1.79
CA ILE A 36 3.19 14.32 -1.47
C ILE A 36 4.46 14.72 -0.74
N ASP A 37 5.16 15.75 -1.25
CA ASP A 37 6.39 16.29 -0.65
C ASP A 37 7.51 15.25 -0.43
N GLY A 38 7.62 14.28 -1.35
CA GLY A 38 8.58 13.18 -1.26
C GLY A 38 8.17 12.05 -0.29
N GLU A 39 7.03 12.19 0.38
CA GLU A 39 6.50 11.18 1.29
C GLU A 39 5.38 10.37 0.62
N GLU A 40 5.52 9.04 0.68
CA GLU A 40 4.52 8.13 0.14
C GLU A 40 3.33 7.99 1.11
N LEU A 41 2.14 8.08 0.54
CA LEU A 41 0.85 8.03 1.19
C LEU A 41 0.16 6.73 0.80
N LEU A 42 -0.16 5.95 1.82
CA LEU A 42 -0.91 4.71 1.70
C LEU A 42 -2.38 4.99 1.97
N ASP A 43 -3.27 4.39 1.20
CA ASP A 43 -4.69 4.40 1.54
C ASP A 43 -5.09 3.20 2.44
N ASN A 44 -6.37 3.11 2.77
CA ASN A 44 -6.89 2.02 3.59
C ASN A 44 -6.59 0.64 2.97
N GLN A 45 -6.73 0.49 1.65
CA GLN A 45 -6.56 -0.79 0.97
C GLN A 45 -5.10 -1.21 1.01
N ASP A 46 -4.19 -0.27 0.75
CA ASP A 46 -2.74 -0.49 0.85
C ASP A 46 -2.36 -0.98 2.25
N LEU A 47 -2.89 -0.33 3.29
CA LEU A 47 -2.63 -0.73 4.68
C LEU A 47 -3.16 -2.12 5.03
N LEU A 48 -4.38 -2.45 4.60
CA LEU A 48 -4.96 -3.78 4.86
C LEU A 48 -4.11 -4.86 4.18
N GLN A 49 -3.61 -4.60 2.97
CA GLN A 49 -2.74 -5.52 2.25
C GLN A 49 -1.35 -5.63 2.86
N MET A 50 -0.77 -4.52 3.31
CA MET A 50 0.56 -4.45 3.89
C MET A 50 0.61 -5.10 5.28
N LEU A 51 -0.31 -4.73 6.17
CA LEU A 51 -0.33 -5.21 7.55
C LEU A 51 -1.04 -6.55 7.73
N LYS A 52 -1.77 -7.03 6.71
CA LYS A 52 -2.59 -8.26 6.75
C LYS A 52 -3.60 -8.25 7.90
N ILE A 53 -4.22 -7.10 8.16
CA ILE A 53 -5.20 -6.91 9.23
C ILE A 53 -6.62 -6.71 8.68
N SER A 54 -7.61 -6.89 9.55
CA SER A 54 -9.00 -6.57 9.23
C SER A 54 -9.30 -5.07 9.34
N ASN A 55 -10.35 -4.62 8.64
CA ASN A 55 -10.89 -3.26 8.76
C ASN A 55 -11.17 -2.86 10.22
N ARG A 56 -11.71 -3.79 11.02
CA ARG A 56 -11.96 -3.59 12.46
C ARG A 56 -10.67 -3.25 13.22
N SER A 57 -9.58 -3.95 12.92
CA SER A 57 -8.28 -3.74 13.58
C SER A 57 -7.68 -2.40 13.19
N LEU A 58 -7.74 -2.05 11.90
CA LEU A 58 -7.28 -0.74 11.42
C LEU A 58 -8.08 0.42 12.03
N GLN A 59 -9.39 0.26 12.14
CA GLN A 59 -10.25 1.24 12.83
C GLN A 59 -9.87 1.38 14.31
N ARG A 60 -9.58 0.27 14.99
CA ARG A 60 -9.11 0.29 16.38
C ARG A 60 -7.79 1.03 16.52
N TYR A 61 -6.81 0.77 15.65
CA TYR A 61 -5.51 1.47 15.69
C TYR A 61 -5.64 2.97 15.47
N ARG A 62 -6.56 3.40 14.61
CA ARG A 62 -6.94 4.81 14.47
C ARG A 62 -7.60 5.38 15.72
N SER A 63 -8.61 4.70 16.26
CA SER A 63 -9.39 5.22 17.40
C SER A 63 -8.56 5.36 18.68
N ILE A 64 -7.56 4.51 18.87
CA ILE A 64 -6.64 4.58 20.02
C ILE A 64 -5.42 5.48 19.76
N GLY A 65 -5.30 6.08 18.57
CA GLY A 65 -4.19 6.96 18.22
C GLY A 65 -2.84 6.26 17.97
N LYS A 66 -2.82 4.92 17.86
CA LYS A 66 -1.58 4.17 17.60
C LYS A 66 -1.07 4.32 16.16
N LEU A 67 -1.96 4.62 15.22
CA LEU A 67 -1.60 4.81 13.83
C LEU A 67 -2.09 6.20 13.36
N PRO A 68 -1.19 7.17 13.20
CA PRO A 68 -1.51 8.49 12.67
C PRO A 68 -2.16 8.39 11.28
N TYR A 69 -3.11 9.28 11.01
CA TYR A 69 -3.80 9.35 9.72
C TYR A 69 -4.15 10.81 9.40
N TYR A 70 -4.38 11.08 8.13
CA TYR A 70 -4.83 12.38 7.65
C TYR A 70 -5.91 12.18 6.59
N THR A 71 -6.67 13.24 6.36
CA THR A 71 -7.79 13.22 5.43
C THR A 71 -7.49 14.18 4.30
N ILE A 72 -7.50 13.68 3.06
CA ILE A 72 -7.37 14.48 1.84
C ILE A 72 -8.65 14.29 1.04
N SER A 73 -9.40 15.37 0.84
CA SER A 73 -10.67 15.35 0.09
C SER A 73 -11.67 14.30 0.60
N GLY A 74 -11.73 14.09 1.92
CA GLY A 74 -12.62 13.12 2.56
C GLY A 74 -12.14 11.67 2.55
N LYS A 75 -11.02 11.36 1.87
CA LYS A 75 -10.38 10.03 1.90
C LYS A 75 -9.25 10.01 2.93
N LEU A 76 -9.15 8.90 3.66
CA LEU A 76 -8.11 8.67 4.66
C LEU A 76 -6.83 8.17 4.01
N TYR A 77 -5.72 8.70 4.49
CA TYR A 77 -4.38 8.35 4.05
C TYR A 77 -3.43 8.24 5.26
N TYR A 78 -2.33 7.53 5.04
CA TYR A 78 -1.31 7.20 6.05
C TYR A 78 0.08 7.39 5.47
N LYS A 79 0.97 8.02 6.22
CA LYS A 79 2.34 8.22 5.79
C LYS A 79 3.07 6.90 5.90
N LEU A 80 3.82 6.53 4.86
CA LEU A 80 4.62 5.32 4.87
C LEU A 80 5.61 5.30 6.05
N SER A 81 6.17 6.47 6.41
CA SER A 81 7.07 6.65 7.55
C SER A 81 6.42 6.27 8.89
N ASP A 82 5.23 6.79 9.16
CA ASP A 82 4.43 6.50 10.35
C ASP A 82 4.03 5.03 10.42
N VAL A 83 3.66 4.43 9.28
CA VAL A 83 3.31 3.01 9.18
C VAL A 83 4.53 2.13 9.50
N HIS A 84 5.71 2.48 8.98
CA HIS A 84 6.95 1.78 9.33
C HIS A 84 7.30 1.92 10.82
N GLN A 85 7.07 3.10 11.41
CA GLN A 85 7.26 3.29 12.85
C GLN A 85 6.30 2.41 13.66
N PHE A 86 5.02 2.41 13.29
CA PHE A 86 4.01 1.56 13.92
C PHE A 86 4.39 0.07 13.87
N ILE A 87 4.93 -0.41 12.75
CA ILE A 87 5.43 -1.78 12.61
C ILE A 87 6.58 -2.01 13.58
N ARG A 88 7.60 -1.13 13.62
CA ARG A 88 8.75 -1.27 14.53
C ARG A 88 8.33 -1.34 16.00
N GLU A 89 7.41 -0.47 16.43
CA GLU A 89 6.88 -0.44 17.80
C GLU A 89 6.03 -1.67 18.13
N SER A 90 5.36 -2.25 17.13
CA SER A 90 4.55 -3.47 17.32
C SER A 90 5.40 -4.72 17.45
N PHE A 91 6.55 -4.78 16.78
CA PHE A 91 7.46 -5.94 16.83
C PHE A 91 8.54 -5.84 17.90
N ASN A 92 8.86 -4.63 18.37
CA ASN A 92 9.83 -4.42 19.44
C ASN A 92 9.12 -3.78 20.65
N PRO A 93 8.48 -4.57 21.52
CA PRO A 93 7.87 -4.03 22.72
C PRO A 93 8.95 -3.31 23.55
N PRO A 94 8.69 -2.08 24.03
CA PRO A 94 9.66 -1.40 24.88
C PRO A 94 9.97 -2.30 26.08
N LEU A 95 11.25 -2.54 26.31
CA LEU A 95 11.73 -3.23 27.51
C LEU A 95 11.08 -2.55 28.73
N PRO A 96 10.64 -3.33 29.74
CA PRO A 96 10.10 -2.75 30.97
C PRO A 96 11.15 -1.77 31.49
N LYS A 97 10.76 -0.51 31.74
CA LYS A 97 11.61 0.43 32.44
C LYS A 97 11.93 -0.23 33.78
N LEU A 98 13.16 -0.70 33.96
CA LEU A 98 13.63 -1.05 35.29
C LEU A 98 13.59 0.23 36.09
N ASP A 99 12.65 0.30 37.03
CA ASP A 99 12.60 1.34 38.04
C ASP A 99 13.92 1.31 38.81
N ALA A 100 14.85 2.16 38.40
CA ALA A 100 16.04 2.47 39.16
C ALA A 100 15.64 3.39 40.31
N ASN A 101 14.92 2.83 41.28
CA ASN A 101 14.77 3.43 42.60
C ASN A 101 15.54 2.56 43.60
N LYS A 102 16.72 3.07 43.97
CA LYS A 102 17.52 2.62 45.10
C LYS A 102 17.61 3.78 46.08
#